data_AF-A0A142L5N9-F1
#
_entry.id   AF-A0A142L5N9-F1
#
_cell.length_a   1.000
_cell.length_b   1.000
_cell.length_c   1.000
_cell.angle_alpha   90.00
_cell.angle_beta   90.00
_cell.angle_gamma   90.00
#
_symmetry.space_group_name_H-M   'P 1'
#
loop_
_entity.id
_entity.type
_entity.pdbx_description
1 polymer ?
#
loop_
_entity_poly.entity_id
_entity_poly.type
_entity_poly.pdbx_seq_one_letter_code
_entity_poly.pdbx_strand_id
1 'polypeptide(L)'
;MKNKIIGISILSTLCAISLVTSSCKEKFECSTSNNVPVPQIMKDYFYYKEGTWWVYKNVKNNAIDSMWVWQSSSNIYQGQGSEGFGKTDKCYEQTKSAIRNFSNPDLMSFRVSNIVTDDRERFRFIIFWTDTTTTVNKIFELFFTNSQLETIPPLHPIVISNIDSIILQDKKYHTLIAIDANNYIYDNIKYRLFAKNIGLIKYIDRDSNQWELIKYNVNQ
;
A
#
# COMPACT_ATOMS: atom_id res chain seq x y z
N MET A 1 68.83 -28.22 -46.33
CA MET A 1 67.43 -28.67 -46.37
C MET A 1 66.64 -27.86 -45.36
N LYS A 2 65.60 -27.17 -45.82
CA LYS A 2 64.75 -26.25 -45.03
C LYS A 2 63.58 -27.05 -44.45
N ASN A 3 63.34 -26.99 -43.14
CA ASN A 3 62.04 -27.35 -42.58
C ASN A 3 61.53 -26.24 -41.64
N LYS A 4 60.31 -25.81 -41.94
CA LYS A 4 59.59 -24.65 -41.44
C LYS A 4 59.06 -24.88 -40.02
N ILE A 5 59.28 -23.90 -39.15
CA ILE A 5 58.55 -23.71 -37.91
C ILE A 5 57.25 -22.97 -38.26
N ILE A 6 56.11 -23.68 -38.22
CA ILE A 6 54.76 -23.08 -38.25
C ILE A 6 53.96 -23.78 -37.15
N GLY A 7 53.88 -23.15 -35.99
CA GLY A 7 53.05 -23.59 -34.89
C GLY A 7 53.08 -22.48 -33.86
N ILE A 8 51.93 -22.16 -33.28
CA ILE A 8 51.66 -21.00 -32.40
C ILE A 8 51.17 -19.76 -33.16
N SER A 9 49.94 -19.79 -33.68
CA SER A 9 49.15 -18.56 -33.89
C SER A 9 47.64 -18.82 -34.08
N ILE A 10 47.04 -19.78 -33.35
CA ILE A 10 45.57 -20.02 -33.43
C ILE A 10 44.89 -19.98 -32.04
N LEU A 11 45.63 -20.07 -30.94
CA LEU A 11 45.03 -20.13 -29.59
C LEU A 11 44.72 -18.75 -28.95
N SER A 12 45.22 -17.64 -29.50
CA SER A 12 44.98 -16.30 -28.92
C SER A 12 43.69 -15.62 -29.42
N THR A 13 43.12 -16.10 -30.54
CA THR A 13 41.98 -15.45 -31.18
C THR A 13 40.61 -15.89 -30.62
N LEU A 14 40.54 -16.99 -29.87
CA LEU A 14 39.29 -17.47 -29.27
C LEU A 14 38.90 -16.73 -27.97
N CYS A 15 39.83 -16.08 -27.28
CA CYS A 15 39.54 -15.40 -26.01
C CYS A 15 38.95 -13.98 -26.22
N ALA A 16 39.18 -13.38 -27.39
CA ALA A 16 38.67 -12.04 -27.71
C ALA A 16 37.18 -12.02 -28.10
N ILE A 17 36.61 -13.15 -28.52
CA ILE A 17 35.19 -13.24 -28.92
C ILE A 17 34.27 -13.44 -27.69
N SER A 18 34.80 -13.94 -26.57
CA SER A 18 34.03 -14.20 -25.35
C SER A 18 33.68 -12.94 -24.53
N LEU A 19 34.26 -11.78 -24.86
CA LEU A 19 34.11 -10.54 -24.09
C LEU A 19 33.08 -9.55 -24.66
N VAL A 20 32.47 -9.81 -25.82
CA VAL A 20 31.60 -8.83 -26.51
C VAL A 20 30.10 -9.12 -26.36
N THR A 21 29.70 -10.20 -25.68
CA THR A 21 28.27 -10.53 -25.51
C THR A 21 27.77 -10.33 -24.09
N SER A 22 28.38 -9.44 -23.30
CA SER A 22 27.64 -8.83 -22.18
C SER A 22 26.53 -7.99 -22.80
N SER A 23 25.40 -8.65 -23.12
CA SER A 23 24.16 -8.03 -23.54
C SER A 23 23.79 -7.01 -22.48
N CYS A 24 24.14 -5.76 -22.73
CA CYS A 24 23.60 -4.64 -21.98
C CYS A 24 22.12 -4.64 -22.29
N LYS A 25 21.32 -5.25 -21.41
CA LYS A 25 19.89 -4.99 -21.40
C LYS A 25 19.75 -3.47 -21.29
N GLU A 26 19.07 -2.87 -22.27
CA GLU A 26 18.75 -1.46 -22.20
C GLU A 26 18.16 -1.17 -20.83
N LYS A 27 18.71 -0.16 -20.15
CA LYS A 27 18.17 0.26 -18.87
C LYS A 27 16.77 0.81 -19.15
N PHE A 28 15.76 0.09 -18.69
CA PHE A 28 14.40 0.59 -18.70
C PHE A 28 14.35 1.86 -17.81
N GLU A 29 13.83 2.95 -18.34
CA GLU A 29 13.68 4.22 -17.62
C GLU A 29 12.21 4.55 -17.38
N CYS A 30 11.89 5.07 -16.20
CA CYS A 30 10.54 5.53 -15.91
C CYS A 30 10.27 6.85 -16.61
N SER A 31 9.12 6.93 -17.27
CA SER A 31 8.61 8.08 -17.99
C SER A 31 7.12 8.27 -17.69
N THR A 32 6.56 9.41 -18.06
CA THR A 32 5.13 9.65 -17.88
C THR A 32 4.26 8.63 -18.64
N SER A 33 4.70 8.16 -19.81
CA SER A 33 3.94 7.23 -20.65
C SER A 33 3.92 5.79 -20.13
N ASN A 34 4.88 5.39 -19.30
CA ASN A 34 4.94 4.05 -18.71
C ASN A 34 4.64 4.05 -17.20
N ASN A 35 4.26 5.18 -16.62
CA ASN A 35 3.89 5.29 -15.22
C ASN A 35 2.42 4.94 -15.00
N VAL A 36 2.17 4.05 -14.03
CA VAL A 36 0.86 3.65 -13.55
C VAL A 36 0.64 4.31 -12.18
N PRO A 37 -0.08 5.44 -12.13
CA PRO A 37 -0.31 6.16 -10.88
C PRO A 37 -1.27 5.37 -9.98
N VAL A 38 -1.17 5.59 -8.67
CA VAL A 38 -2.17 5.14 -7.71
C VAL A 38 -3.48 5.92 -7.98
N PRO A 39 -4.65 5.26 -8.07
CA PRO A 39 -5.92 5.91 -8.35
C PRO A 39 -6.24 6.94 -7.29
N GLN A 40 -6.78 8.08 -7.73
CA GLN A 40 -7.10 9.17 -6.80
C GLN A 40 -8.06 8.72 -5.71
N ILE A 41 -9.06 7.87 -6.03
CA ILE A 41 -9.98 7.35 -5.01
C ILE A 41 -9.25 6.66 -3.86
N MET A 42 -8.16 5.93 -4.11
CA MET A 42 -7.40 5.29 -3.04
C MET A 42 -6.61 6.31 -2.23
N LYS A 43 -6.07 7.34 -2.89
CA LYS A 43 -5.38 8.44 -2.19
C LYS A 43 -6.34 9.18 -1.28
N ASP A 44 -7.54 9.46 -1.78
CA ASP A 44 -8.61 10.17 -1.06
C ASP A 44 -9.00 9.47 0.26
N TYR A 45 -8.91 8.14 0.35
CA TYR A 45 -9.25 7.38 1.56
C TYR A 45 -8.05 6.92 2.39
N PHE A 46 -6.90 6.68 1.77
CA PHE A 46 -5.83 5.88 2.40
C PHE A 46 -4.43 6.47 2.33
N TYR A 47 -4.24 7.63 1.67
CA TYR A 47 -2.95 8.31 1.64
C TYR A 47 -3.05 9.71 2.24
N TYR A 48 -2.13 9.97 3.17
CA TYR A 48 -2.06 11.19 3.96
C TYR A 48 -0.59 11.58 4.16
N LYS A 49 -0.31 12.88 4.08
CA LYS A 49 1.00 13.46 4.33
C LYS A 49 1.22 13.74 5.80
N GLU A 50 2.48 13.92 6.18
CA GLU A 50 2.88 14.37 7.52
C GLU A 50 2.11 15.64 7.94
N GLY A 51 1.81 15.72 9.24
CA GLY A 51 0.96 16.77 9.81
C GLY A 51 -0.54 16.47 9.79
N THR A 52 -0.95 15.38 9.14
CA THR A 52 -2.30 14.82 9.30
C THR A 52 -2.47 14.21 10.68
N TRP A 53 -3.61 14.48 11.33
CA TRP A 53 -3.98 13.89 12.61
C TRP A 53 -5.49 13.74 12.79
N TRP A 54 -5.87 12.84 13.68
CA TRP A 54 -7.24 12.51 14.07
C TRP A 54 -7.33 12.38 15.59
N VAL A 55 -8.42 12.87 16.17
CA VAL A 55 -8.74 12.70 17.59
C VAL A 55 -10.08 11.99 17.71
N TYR A 56 -10.07 10.89 18.45
CA TYR A 56 -11.22 10.02 18.64
C TYR A 56 -11.72 10.09 20.07
N LYS A 57 -13.01 9.80 20.24
CA LYS A 57 -13.67 9.63 21.52
C LYS A 57 -14.33 8.27 21.59
N ASN A 58 -14.04 7.54 22.66
CA ASN A 58 -14.73 6.30 22.97
C ASN A 58 -16.15 6.60 23.45
N VAL A 59 -17.14 5.98 22.82
CA VAL A 59 -18.56 6.25 23.06
C VAL A 59 -19.02 5.78 24.45
N LYS A 60 -18.40 4.73 25.00
CA LYS A 60 -18.82 4.11 26.27
C LYS A 60 -18.26 4.86 27.48
N ASN A 61 -16.97 5.19 27.46
CA ASN A 61 -16.26 5.73 28.64
C ASN A 61 -15.72 7.16 28.44
N ASN A 62 -16.00 7.80 27.29
CA ASN A 62 -15.51 9.14 26.93
C ASN A 62 -13.98 9.28 26.87
N ALA A 63 -13.21 8.18 26.88
CA ALA A 63 -11.76 8.23 26.70
C ALA A 63 -11.41 8.89 25.36
N ILE A 64 -10.33 9.68 25.35
CA ILE A 64 -9.83 10.39 24.17
C ILE A 64 -8.51 9.76 23.75
N ASP A 65 -8.36 9.54 22.45
CA ASP A 65 -7.12 9.06 21.85
C ASP A 65 -6.84 9.81 20.55
N SER A 66 -5.57 9.82 20.13
CA SER A 66 -5.13 10.57 18.96
C SER A 66 -4.26 9.71 18.05
N MET A 67 -4.37 9.94 16.75
CA MET A 67 -3.56 9.30 15.73
C MET A 67 -2.97 10.37 14.82
N TRP A 68 -1.74 10.19 14.36
CA TRP A 68 -1.12 11.12 13.41
C TRP A 68 -0.19 10.43 12.44
N VAL A 69 -0.08 11.02 11.25
CA VAL A 69 0.89 10.60 10.24
C VAL A 69 2.25 11.16 10.61
N TRP A 70 3.18 10.27 10.94
CA TRP A 70 4.54 10.66 11.32
C TRP A 70 5.53 10.54 10.15
N GLN A 71 5.19 9.76 9.12
CA GLN A 71 5.97 9.65 7.90
C GLN A 71 5.04 9.35 6.71
N SER A 72 5.31 9.95 5.56
CA SER A 72 4.68 9.63 4.30
C SER A 72 5.70 9.56 3.17
N SER A 73 5.37 8.83 2.11
CA SER A 73 6.20 8.79 0.90
C SER A 73 5.35 8.47 -0.32
N SER A 74 5.68 9.06 -1.46
CA SER A 74 5.24 8.60 -2.78
C SER A 74 6.46 8.35 -3.64
N ASN A 75 6.61 7.11 -4.11
CA ASN A 75 7.74 6.68 -4.91
C ASN A 75 7.24 5.95 -6.15
N ILE A 76 8.02 6.03 -7.23
CA ILE A 76 7.77 5.30 -8.47
C ILE A 76 8.82 4.19 -8.57
N TYR A 77 8.36 2.95 -8.76
CA TYR A 77 9.20 1.78 -8.86
C TYR A 77 9.07 1.13 -10.23
N GLN A 78 10.19 0.69 -10.81
CA GLN A 78 10.16 -0.14 -12.01
C GLN A 78 9.56 -1.52 -11.68
N GLY A 79 8.73 -2.07 -12.58
CA GLY A 79 8.21 -3.43 -12.46
C GLY A 79 9.34 -4.46 -12.58
N GLN A 80 9.92 -4.90 -11.45
CA GLN A 80 11.08 -5.79 -11.45
C GLN A 80 10.75 -7.28 -11.68
N GLY A 81 9.47 -7.64 -11.89
CA GLY A 81 9.09 -9.03 -12.16
C GLY A 81 9.24 -9.98 -10.97
N SER A 82 9.57 -9.47 -9.78
CA SER A 82 9.55 -10.20 -8.52
C SER A 82 8.14 -10.19 -7.92
N GLU A 83 7.76 -11.30 -7.28
CA GLU A 83 6.47 -11.62 -6.64
C GLU A 83 5.51 -10.42 -6.45
N GLY A 84 4.51 -10.33 -7.33
CA GLY A 84 3.38 -9.39 -7.24
C GLY A 84 3.43 -8.17 -8.16
N PHE A 85 4.55 -7.90 -8.82
CA PHE A 85 4.65 -6.92 -9.91
C PHE A 85 4.97 -7.68 -11.19
N GLY A 86 3.97 -7.86 -12.05
CA GLY A 86 4.14 -8.49 -13.36
C GLY A 86 5.35 -7.92 -14.10
N LYS A 87 6.10 -8.78 -14.79
CA LYS A 87 7.19 -8.37 -15.69
C LYS A 87 6.59 -7.49 -16.79
N THR A 88 6.68 -6.19 -16.61
CA THR A 88 6.05 -5.21 -17.50
C THR A 88 7.02 -4.08 -17.71
N ASP A 89 7.00 -3.50 -18.91
CA ASP A 89 7.68 -2.24 -19.24
C ASP A 89 6.91 -1.06 -18.62
N LYS A 90 6.59 -1.16 -17.33
CA LYS A 90 5.80 -0.20 -16.57
C LYS A 90 6.50 0.16 -15.27
N CYS A 91 6.25 1.40 -14.85
CA CYS A 91 6.61 1.92 -13.55
C CYS A 91 5.34 2.13 -12.73
N TYR A 92 5.42 1.85 -11.43
CA TYR A 92 4.27 1.83 -10.56
C TYR A 92 4.47 2.81 -9.42
N GLU A 93 3.49 3.70 -9.24
CA GLU A 93 3.44 4.53 -8.04
C GLU A 93 3.10 3.64 -6.82
N GLN A 94 3.76 3.92 -5.71
CA GLN A 94 3.43 3.39 -4.40
C GLN A 94 3.45 4.54 -3.41
N THR A 95 2.37 4.65 -2.64
CA THR A 95 2.24 5.63 -1.58
C THR A 95 2.18 4.94 -0.22
N LYS A 96 2.75 5.57 0.80
CA LYS A 96 2.80 5.07 2.17
C LYS A 96 2.50 6.18 3.15
N SER A 97 1.73 5.89 4.18
CA SER A 97 1.50 6.74 5.34
C SER A 97 1.70 5.89 6.59
N ALA A 98 2.71 6.21 7.38
CA ALA A 98 2.95 5.59 8.67
C ALA A 98 2.27 6.40 9.76
N ILE A 99 1.47 5.74 10.58
CA ILE A 99 0.61 6.33 11.59
C ILE A 99 1.03 5.85 12.97
N ARG A 100 1.10 6.79 13.91
CA ARG A 100 1.26 6.50 15.34
C ARG A 100 -0.03 6.79 16.07
N ASN A 101 -0.24 6.06 17.15
CA ASN A 101 -1.30 6.30 18.12
C ASN A 101 -0.66 6.85 19.42
N PHE A 102 -1.38 7.72 20.14
CA PHE A 102 -0.91 8.29 21.41
C PHE A 102 -0.93 7.27 22.55
N SER A 103 -2.05 6.58 22.70
CA SER A 103 -2.30 5.65 23.81
C SER A 103 -1.63 4.29 23.62
N ASN A 104 -1.35 3.91 22.37
CA ASN A 104 -0.57 2.73 22.04
C ASN A 104 0.58 3.11 21.09
N PRO A 105 1.86 2.97 21.52
CA PRO A 105 3.00 3.30 20.67
C PRO A 105 3.17 2.38 19.45
N ASP A 106 2.37 1.32 19.34
CA ASP A 106 2.37 0.45 18.17
C ASP A 106 2.12 1.24 16.88
N LEU A 107 2.87 0.87 15.85
CA LEU A 107 2.88 1.56 14.56
C LEU A 107 1.86 0.89 13.65
N MET A 108 0.84 1.63 13.22
CA MET A 108 0.00 1.23 12.12
C MET A 108 0.51 1.91 10.85
N SER A 109 0.74 1.18 9.77
CA SER A 109 1.09 1.80 8.49
C SER A 109 0.11 1.42 7.39
N PHE A 110 -0.28 2.43 6.63
CA PHE A 110 -1.07 2.32 5.42
C PHE A 110 -0.12 2.30 4.24
N ARG A 111 -0.21 1.26 3.41
CA ARG A 111 0.53 1.16 2.15
C ARG A 111 -0.47 0.98 1.03
N VAL A 112 -0.46 1.90 0.08
CA VAL A 112 -1.13 1.72 -1.19
C VAL A 112 -0.07 1.43 -2.24
N SER A 113 -0.20 0.30 -2.93
CA SER A 113 0.72 -0.09 -3.99
C SER A 113 -0.05 -0.70 -5.14
N ASN A 114 0.42 -0.51 -6.35
CA ASN A 114 0.01 -1.34 -7.46
C ASN A 114 0.37 -2.83 -7.26
N ILE A 115 -0.42 -3.72 -7.83
CA ILE A 115 -0.11 -5.13 -8.07
C ILE A 115 -0.52 -5.46 -9.50
N VAL A 116 0.26 -6.27 -10.19
CA VAL A 116 -0.23 -6.93 -11.40
C VAL A 116 -0.39 -8.42 -11.09
N THR A 117 -1.64 -8.89 -11.11
CA THR A 117 -1.98 -10.32 -11.06
C THR A 117 -2.70 -10.69 -12.34
N ASP A 118 -2.28 -11.77 -13.00
CA ASP A 118 -3.04 -12.44 -14.06
C ASP A 118 -3.55 -11.49 -15.17
N ASP A 119 -2.63 -10.73 -15.78
CA ASP A 119 -2.88 -9.78 -16.87
C ASP A 119 -3.83 -8.61 -16.58
N ARG A 120 -4.29 -8.46 -15.33
CA ARG A 120 -5.10 -7.33 -14.89
C ARG A 120 -4.32 -6.42 -13.94
N GLU A 121 -4.39 -5.13 -14.20
CA GLU A 121 -3.89 -4.11 -13.28
C GLU A 121 -4.85 -4.01 -12.10
N ARG A 122 -4.35 -4.38 -10.91
CA ARG A 122 -5.06 -4.21 -9.65
C ARG A 122 -4.30 -3.24 -8.78
N PHE A 123 -5.03 -2.48 -7.98
CA PHE A 123 -4.43 -1.68 -6.95
C PHE A 123 -4.67 -2.35 -5.61
N ARG A 124 -3.61 -2.42 -4.82
CA ARG A 124 -3.60 -3.07 -3.53
C ARG A 124 -3.46 -2.03 -2.44
N PHE A 125 -4.37 -2.04 -1.49
CA PHE A 125 -4.18 -1.38 -0.21
C PHE A 125 -3.87 -2.43 0.85
N ILE A 126 -2.76 -2.25 1.58
CA ILE A 126 -2.39 -3.08 2.73
C ILE A 126 -2.32 -2.20 3.96
N ILE A 127 -2.91 -2.70 5.06
CA ILE A 127 -2.60 -2.21 6.40
C ILE A 127 -1.60 -3.16 7.04
N PHE A 128 -0.49 -2.60 7.50
CA PHE A 128 0.46 -3.31 8.35
C PHE A 128 0.35 -2.79 9.77
N TRP A 129 0.52 -3.70 10.71
CA TRP A 129 0.80 -3.38 12.11
C TRP A 129 2.24 -3.80 12.41
N THR A 130 2.95 -2.94 13.11
CA THR A 130 4.29 -3.23 13.61
C THR A 130 4.27 -2.98 15.10
N ASP A 131 4.43 -4.06 15.86
CA ASP A 131 4.63 -3.97 17.31
C ASP A 131 6.02 -3.39 17.64
N THR A 132 6.22 -3.12 18.92
CA THR A 132 7.53 -2.72 19.47
C THR A 132 8.66 -3.74 19.21
N THR A 133 8.32 -4.99 18.81
CA THR A 133 9.28 -6.05 18.51
C THR A 133 9.68 -6.12 17.03
N THR A 134 9.23 -5.18 16.20
CA THR A 134 9.48 -5.08 14.75
C THR A 134 8.79 -6.14 13.89
N THR A 135 7.89 -6.94 14.46
CA THR A 135 7.15 -7.95 13.70
C THR A 135 6.09 -7.25 12.85
N VAL A 136 6.24 -7.33 11.53
CA VAL A 136 5.29 -6.75 10.57
C VAL A 136 4.16 -7.74 10.33
N ASN A 137 3.03 -7.53 11.00
CA ASN A 137 1.82 -8.32 10.76
C ASN A 137 0.97 -7.62 9.69
N LYS A 138 0.72 -8.31 8.58
CA LYS A 138 -0.26 -7.86 7.59
C LYS A 138 -1.65 -8.00 8.20
N ILE A 139 -2.36 -6.89 8.36
CA ILE A 139 -3.68 -6.89 8.99
C ILE A 139 -4.77 -7.18 7.96
N PHE A 140 -4.80 -6.49 6.82
CA PHE A 140 -5.69 -6.88 5.73
C PHE A 140 -5.24 -6.26 4.42
N GLU A 141 -5.90 -6.71 3.35
CA GLU A 141 -5.65 -6.30 1.99
C GLU A 141 -6.97 -6.04 1.27
N LEU A 142 -7.04 -4.89 0.59
CA LEU A 142 -8.12 -4.55 -0.33
C LEU A 142 -7.57 -4.48 -1.74
N PHE A 143 -8.39 -4.89 -2.70
CA PHE A 143 -8.07 -4.81 -4.12
C PHE A 143 -9.03 -3.84 -4.79
N PHE A 144 -8.51 -3.04 -5.73
CA PHE A 144 -9.29 -2.14 -6.54
C PHE A 144 -8.97 -2.38 -8.01
N THR A 145 -10.00 -2.31 -8.86
CA THR A 145 -9.87 -2.34 -10.32
C THR A 145 -10.71 -1.22 -10.89
N ASN A 146 -10.12 -0.41 -11.77
CA ASN A 146 -10.79 0.75 -12.37
C ASN A 146 -11.47 1.68 -11.34
N SER A 147 -10.82 1.94 -10.21
CA SER A 147 -11.38 2.74 -9.09
C SER A 147 -12.57 2.12 -8.37
N GLN A 148 -12.95 0.88 -8.69
CA GLN A 148 -13.96 0.12 -7.96
C GLN A 148 -13.26 -0.88 -7.05
N LEU A 149 -13.82 -1.06 -5.86
CA LEU A 149 -13.31 -2.01 -4.89
C LEU A 149 -13.74 -3.43 -5.28
N GLU A 150 -12.78 -4.36 -5.37
CA GLU A 150 -13.02 -5.78 -5.61
C GLU A 150 -13.08 -6.54 -4.27
N THR A 151 -14.15 -7.30 -4.07
CA THR A 151 -14.21 -8.32 -3.01
C THR A 151 -13.55 -9.61 -3.51
N ILE A 152 -12.51 -10.09 -2.83
CA ILE A 152 -11.89 -11.38 -3.15
C ILE A 152 -12.22 -12.39 -2.03
N PRO A 153 -13.13 -13.36 -2.26
CA PRO A 153 -13.35 -14.46 -1.32
C PRO A 153 -12.14 -15.42 -1.30
N PRO A 154 -11.92 -16.23 -0.23
CA PRO A 154 -12.66 -16.33 1.04
C PRO A 154 -11.93 -15.68 2.24
N LEU A 155 -10.77 -15.04 2.04
CA LEU A 155 -9.84 -14.65 3.11
C LEU A 155 -9.88 -13.16 3.50
N HIS A 156 -10.77 -12.37 2.89
CA HIS A 156 -10.74 -10.91 3.02
C HIS A 156 -11.92 -10.37 3.84
N PRO A 157 -11.74 -9.25 4.57
CA PRO A 157 -12.85 -8.57 5.23
C PRO A 157 -13.98 -8.29 4.24
N ILE A 158 -15.23 -8.44 4.71
CA ILE A 158 -16.39 -8.07 3.91
C ILE A 158 -16.41 -6.56 3.87
N VAL A 159 -16.05 -5.98 2.73
CA VAL A 159 -16.26 -4.55 2.55
C VAL A 159 -17.75 -4.34 2.34
N ILE A 160 -18.36 -3.63 3.27
CA ILE A 160 -19.75 -3.21 3.16
C ILE A 160 -19.72 -1.95 2.28
N SER A 161 -20.59 -1.98 1.27
CA SER A 161 -20.73 -1.06 0.14
C SER A 161 -20.60 0.43 0.45
N ASN A 162 -20.47 1.25 -0.60
CA ASN A 162 -20.56 2.71 -0.52
C ASN A 162 -21.77 3.14 0.33
N ILE A 163 -21.50 3.89 1.40
CA ILE A 163 -22.54 4.50 2.23
C ILE A 163 -22.59 5.99 1.88
N ASP A 164 -23.79 6.51 1.60
CA ASP A 164 -23.96 7.90 1.17
C ASP A 164 -23.51 8.90 2.24
N SER A 165 -24.00 8.72 3.47
CA SER A 165 -23.64 9.58 4.59
C SER A 165 -23.92 8.96 5.96
N ILE A 166 -23.28 9.52 7.00
CA ILE A 166 -23.52 9.22 8.41
C ILE A 166 -23.39 10.51 9.23
N ILE A 167 -24.09 10.59 10.36
CA ILE A 167 -23.88 11.66 11.36
C ILE A 167 -23.15 11.06 12.55
N LEU A 168 -21.98 11.61 12.89
CA LEU A 168 -21.20 11.27 14.09
C LEU A 168 -20.83 12.57 14.82
N GLN A 169 -21.07 12.64 16.13
CA GLN A 169 -20.68 13.80 16.96
C GLN A 169 -21.12 15.15 16.34
N ASP A 170 -22.40 15.22 15.92
CA ASP A 170 -23.03 16.39 15.27
C ASP A 170 -22.43 16.82 13.92
N LYS A 171 -21.56 15.99 13.31
CA LYS A 171 -20.99 16.23 11.97
C LYS A 171 -21.50 15.20 10.98
N LYS A 172 -21.91 15.67 9.80
CA LYS A 172 -22.30 14.81 8.68
C LYS A 172 -21.07 14.49 7.82
N TYR A 173 -20.83 13.22 7.59
CA TYR A 173 -19.78 12.70 6.70
C TYR A 173 -20.43 12.09 5.47
N HIS A 174 -19.78 12.22 4.32
CA HIS A 174 -20.28 11.78 3.02
C HIS A 174 -19.30 10.83 2.34
N THR A 175 -19.81 9.98 1.46
CA THR A 175 -19.03 9.09 0.60
C THR A 175 -18.09 8.23 1.45
N LEU A 176 -18.65 7.14 1.99
CA LEU A 176 -17.98 6.32 3.00
C LEU A 176 -17.70 4.92 2.48
N ILE A 177 -16.61 4.34 2.98
CA ILE A 177 -16.24 2.93 2.81
C ILE A 177 -16.27 2.26 4.19
N ALA A 178 -17.07 1.22 4.33
CA ALA A 178 -17.14 0.42 5.56
C ALA A 178 -16.42 -0.92 5.37
N ILE A 179 -15.50 -1.25 6.27
CA ILE A 179 -14.76 -2.52 6.24
C ILE A 179 -15.16 -3.33 7.47
N ASP A 180 -15.78 -4.49 7.24
CA ASP A 180 -16.08 -5.48 8.28
C ASP A 180 -15.00 -6.58 8.26
N ALA A 181 -14.18 -6.58 9.30
CA ALA A 181 -13.10 -7.53 9.55
C ALA A 181 -13.44 -8.52 10.67
N ASN A 182 -14.72 -8.74 10.99
CA ASN A 182 -15.15 -9.68 12.04
C ASN A 182 -14.52 -11.07 11.87
N ASN A 183 -14.37 -11.56 10.64
CA ASN A 183 -13.79 -12.86 10.34
C ASN A 183 -12.25 -12.91 10.38
N TYR A 184 -11.57 -11.78 10.64
CA TYR A 184 -10.10 -11.68 10.54
C TYR A 184 -9.40 -11.58 11.90
N ILE A 185 -8.97 -12.71 12.46
CA ILE A 185 -8.54 -12.82 13.85
C ILE A 185 -7.25 -12.05 14.23
N TYR A 186 -6.42 -11.67 13.26
CA TYR A 186 -5.17 -10.93 13.53
C TYR A 186 -5.38 -9.42 13.63
N ASP A 187 -6.62 -8.95 13.47
CA ASP A 187 -6.98 -7.55 13.58
C ASP A 187 -7.71 -7.28 14.89
N ASN A 188 -7.14 -6.37 15.68
CA ASN A 188 -7.79 -5.87 16.90
C ASN A 188 -9.00 -4.98 16.60
N ILE A 189 -9.17 -4.55 15.36
CA ILE A 189 -10.32 -3.78 14.89
C ILE A 189 -11.21 -4.64 14.01
N LYS A 190 -12.46 -4.86 14.44
CA LYS A 190 -13.43 -5.66 13.69
C LYS A 190 -14.26 -4.86 12.70
N TYR A 191 -14.37 -3.54 12.87
CA TYR A 191 -15.11 -2.67 11.95
C TYR A 191 -14.42 -1.32 11.79
N ARG A 192 -14.33 -0.84 10.55
CA ARG A 192 -13.80 0.49 10.20
C ARG A 192 -14.76 1.20 9.26
N LEU A 193 -14.87 2.52 9.43
CA LEU A 193 -15.61 3.39 8.54
C LEU A 193 -14.70 4.55 8.14
N PHE A 194 -14.45 4.67 6.84
CA PHE A 194 -13.64 5.73 6.26
C PHE A 194 -14.52 6.73 5.52
N ALA A 195 -14.20 8.02 5.62
CA ALA A 195 -14.79 9.07 4.80
C ALA A 195 -13.75 9.61 3.80
N LYS A 196 -14.22 9.94 2.60
CA LYS A 196 -13.39 10.51 1.54
C LYS A 196 -12.72 11.82 2.01
N ASN A 197 -11.43 11.98 1.73
CA ASN A 197 -10.59 13.13 2.09
C ASN A 197 -10.46 13.39 3.60
N ILE A 198 -10.90 12.45 4.44
CA ILE A 198 -10.83 12.57 5.89
C ILE A 198 -10.09 11.37 6.47
N GLY A 199 -10.43 10.15 6.04
CA GLY A 199 -9.86 8.91 6.56
C GLY A 199 -10.76 8.22 7.55
N LEU A 200 -10.18 7.54 8.54
CA LEU A 200 -10.93 6.74 9.50
C LEU A 200 -11.79 7.66 10.38
N ILE A 201 -13.12 7.55 10.29
CA ILE A 201 -14.06 8.39 11.06
C ILE A 201 -14.71 7.62 12.21
N LYS A 202 -14.72 6.29 12.13
CA LYS A 202 -15.23 5.41 13.19
C LYS A 202 -14.56 4.06 13.11
N TYR A 203 -14.29 3.45 14.27
CA TYR A 203 -13.90 2.05 14.35
C TYR A 203 -14.48 1.36 15.58
N ILE A 204 -14.58 0.04 15.52
CA ILE A 204 -14.99 -0.82 16.63
C ILE A 204 -13.91 -1.88 16.83
N ASP A 205 -13.36 -1.95 18.04
CA ASP A 205 -12.37 -2.98 18.39
C ASP A 205 -13.03 -4.33 18.73
N ARG A 206 -12.20 -5.35 18.95
CA ARG A 206 -12.64 -6.71 19.32
C ARG A 206 -13.41 -6.73 20.64
N ASP A 207 -13.05 -5.87 21.58
CA ASP A 207 -13.72 -5.68 22.87
C ASP A 207 -15.04 -4.88 22.76
N SER A 208 -15.45 -4.55 21.53
CA SER A 208 -16.64 -3.78 21.21
C SER A 208 -16.62 -2.35 21.73
N ASN A 209 -15.44 -1.79 21.99
CA ASN A 209 -15.31 -0.35 22.19
C ASN A 209 -15.49 0.36 20.83
N GLN A 210 -16.41 1.30 20.81
CA GLN A 210 -16.67 2.14 19.67
C GLN A 210 -15.95 3.47 19.82
N TRP A 211 -15.18 3.83 18.80
CA TRP A 211 -14.43 5.08 18.73
C TRP A 211 -14.94 5.92 17.57
N GLU A 212 -15.22 7.20 17.83
CA GLU A 212 -15.75 8.14 16.84
C GLU A 212 -14.87 9.38 16.75
N LEU A 213 -14.67 9.86 15.52
CA LEU A 213 -13.86 11.04 15.24
C LEU A 213 -14.56 12.31 15.75
N ILE A 214 -13.85 13.08 16.57
CA ILE A 214 -14.34 14.38 17.09
C ILE A 214 -13.62 15.57 16.44
N LYS A 215 -12.32 15.43 16.14
CA LYS A 215 -11.48 16.48 15.54
C LYS A 215 -10.47 15.85 14.58
N TYR A 216 -10.07 16.59 13.55
CA TYR A 216 -9.04 16.16 12.61
C TYR A 216 -8.37 17.36 11.94
N ASN A 217 -7.19 17.13 11.38
CA ASN A 217 -6.52 17.96 10.38
C ASN A 217 -5.96 17.03 9.31
N VAL A 218 -6.23 17.29 8.04
CA VAL A 218 -5.85 16.39 6.96
C VAL A 218 -5.01 17.14 5.92
N ASN A 219 -3.81 16.60 5.68
CA ASN A 219 -2.90 17.02 4.62
C ASN A 219 -2.80 15.87 3.60
N GLN A 220 -3.17 16.11 2.34
CA GLN A 220 -3.10 15.13 1.25
C GLN A 220 -2.16 15.56 0.14
#